data_AF-A0A9P9G6W2-F1
#
_entry.id   AF-A0A9P9G6W2-F1
#
_cell.length_a   1.000
_cell.length_b   1.000
_cell.length_c   1.000
_cell.angle_alpha   90.00
_cell.angle_beta   90.00
_cell.angle_gamma   90.00
#
_symmetry.space_group_name_H-M   'P 1'
#
loop_
_entity.id
_entity.type
_entity.pdbx_description
1 polymer ?
#
loop_
_entity_poly.entity_id
_entity_poly.type
_entity_poly.pdbx_seq_one_letter_code
_entity_poly.pdbx_strand_id
1 'polypeptide(L)'
;KAQATEEWREFSVLGKLHNLCIYSRSSTSIYNDFKAEIGRALPRDNDTRWNSWFRLIDVAIENRAKFMDWIQENHAKIEKDALDHNDWNELGDIHAFLQVFHQISVRQGRE
;
A
#
# COMPACT_ATOMS: atom_id res chain seq x y z
N LYS A 1 18.44 -5.68 -0.89
CA LYS A 1 17.03 -5.81 -1.34
C LYS A 1 16.26 -6.76 -0.42
N ALA A 2 16.61 -8.04 -0.32
CA ALA A 2 15.89 -8.98 0.57
C ALA A 2 15.94 -8.61 2.06
N GLN A 3 17.07 -8.11 2.57
CA GLN A 3 17.21 -7.69 3.97
C GLN A 3 16.26 -6.54 4.35
N ALA A 4 16.19 -5.50 3.52
CA ALA A 4 15.25 -4.40 3.72
C ALA A 4 13.78 -4.87 3.68
N THR A 5 13.43 -5.80 2.78
CA THR A 5 12.08 -6.38 2.71
C THR A 5 11.70 -7.09 4.03
N GLU A 6 12.63 -7.81 4.65
CA GLU A 6 12.39 -8.51 5.92
C GLU A 6 12.25 -7.53 7.09
N GLU A 7 13.09 -6.50 7.16
CA GLU A 7 12.98 -5.42 8.17
C GLU A 7 11.61 -4.74 8.09
N TRP A 8 11.09 -4.51 6.88
CA TRP A 8 9.75 -3.94 6.72
C TRP A 8 8.64 -4.87 7.22
N ARG A 9 8.78 -6.19 7.11
CA ARG A 9 7.76 -7.15 7.60
C ARG A 9 7.58 -7.09 9.11
N GLU A 10 8.56 -6.58 9.87
CA GLU A 10 8.41 -6.33 11.31
C GLU A 10 7.32 -5.29 11.61
N PHE A 11 6.96 -4.44 10.64
CA PHE A 11 5.87 -3.47 10.73
C PHE A 11 4.49 -4.04 10.36
N SER A 12 4.31 -5.36 10.50
CA SER A 12 3.03 -6.06 10.27
C SER A 12 2.47 -5.75 8.87
N VAL A 13 1.17 -5.45 8.78
CA VAL A 13 0.45 -5.20 7.54
C VAL A 13 0.96 -3.98 6.76
N LEU A 14 1.46 -2.95 7.44
CA LEU A 14 2.05 -1.79 6.79
C LEU A 14 3.34 -2.17 6.06
N GLY A 15 4.13 -3.05 6.67
CA GLY A 15 5.31 -3.65 6.07
C GLY A 15 5.01 -4.37 4.75
N LYS A 16 4.00 -5.26 4.78
CA LYS A 16 3.53 -5.97 3.58
C LYS A 16 3.10 -4.99 2.49
N LEU A 17 2.29 -3.99 2.84
CA LEU A 17 1.80 -2.99 1.88
C LEU A 17 2.93 -2.13 1.29
N HIS A 18 3.94 -1.77 2.08
CA HIS A 18 5.15 -1.12 1.58
C HIS A 18 5.88 -2.00 0.57
N ASN A 19 6.13 -3.25 0.92
CA ASN A 19 6.80 -4.20 0.02
C ASN A 19 6.05 -4.38 -1.30
N LEU A 20 4.72 -4.43 -1.26
CA LEU A 20 3.87 -4.44 -2.46
C LEU A 20 4.02 -3.17 -3.30
N CYS A 21 4.06 -2.00 -2.66
CA CYS A 21 4.29 -0.71 -3.32
C CYS A 21 5.67 -0.62 -4.00
N ILE A 22 6.70 -1.22 -3.40
CA ILE A 22 8.03 -1.36 -4.00
C ILE A 22 8.01 -2.37 -5.15
N TYR A 23 7.36 -3.52 -4.97
CA TYR A 23 7.28 -4.56 -5.98
C TYR A 23 6.55 -4.07 -7.24
N SER A 24 5.47 -3.29 -7.08
CA SER A 24 4.72 -2.68 -8.19
C SER A 24 5.57 -1.72 -9.05
N ARG A 25 6.80 -1.38 -8.61
CA ARG A 25 7.78 -0.51 -9.30
C ARG A 25 9.08 -1.21 -9.60
N SER A 26 9.18 -2.50 -9.34
CA SER A 26 10.44 -3.24 -9.44
C SER A 26 10.95 -3.36 -10.89
N SER A 27 10.06 -3.19 -11.88
CA SER A 27 10.40 -3.06 -13.30
C SER A 27 9.38 -2.22 -14.05
N THR A 28 9.75 -1.75 -15.25
CA THR A 28 8.83 -1.03 -16.15
C THR A 28 7.62 -1.87 -16.56
N SER A 29 7.80 -3.18 -16.79
CA SER A 29 6.69 -4.08 -17.13
C SER A 29 5.69 -4.15 -15.98
N ILE A 30 6.16 -4.54 -14.79
CA ILE A 30 5.31 -4.69 -13.60
C ILE A 30 4.57 -3.37 -13.27
N TYR A 31 5.25 -2.23 -13.43
CA TYR A 31 4.62 -0.93 -13.21
C TYR A 31 3.50 -0.63 -14.21
N ASN A 32 3.70 -0.94 -15.49
CA ASN A 32 2.68 -0.75 -16.52
C ASN A 32 1.52 -1.72 -16.34
N ASP A 33 1.81 -2.99 -16.02
CA ASP A 33 0.81 -4.03 -15.76
C ASP A 33 -0.06 -3.65 -14.55
N PHE A 34 0.58 -3.24 -13.44
CA PHE A 34 -0.12 -2.73 -12.25
C PHE A 34 -1.04 -1.54 -12.59
N LYS A 35 -0.52 -0.57 -13.35
CA LYS A 35 -1.31 0.61 -13.75
C LYS A 35 -2.46 0.25 -14.68
N ALA A 36 -2.31 -0.75 -15.54
CA ALA A 36 -3.38 -1.19 -16.43
C ALA A 36 -4.52 -1.83 -15.63
N GLU A 37 -4.18 -2.66 -14.64
CA GLU A 37 -5.15 -3.37 -13.79
C GLU A 37 -5.90 -2.40 -12.84
N ILE A 38 -5.13 -1.65 -12.04
CA ILE A 38 -5.67 -0.77 -11.01
C ILE A 38 -6.21 0.54 -11.60
N GLY A 39 -5.66 0.99 -12.74
CA GLY A 39 -5.99 2.28 -13.38
C GLY A 39 -5.18 3.47 -12.86
N ARG A 40 -4.35 3.26 -11.82
CA ARG A 40 -3.44 4.28 -11.27
C ARG A 40 -2.22 3.63 -10.62
N ALA A 41 -1.18 4.42 -10.42
CA ALA A 41 -0.02 3.99 -9.64
C ALA A 41 -0.30 4.14 -8.13
N LEU A 42 0.30 3.28 -7.31
CA LEU A 42 0.28 3.46 -5.85
C LEU A 42 1.02 4.74 -5.45
N PRO A 43 0.55 5.53 -4.50
CA PRO A 43 1.39 6.56 -3.90
C PRO A 43 2.58 5.90 -3.21
N ARG A 44 3.81 6.40 -3.46
CA ARG A 44 4.97 5.93 -2.69
C ARG A 44 4.89 6.53 -1.30
N ASP A 45 4.88 5.68 -0.29
CA ASP A 45 4.99 6.10 1.09
C ASP A 45 6.39 6.66 1.38
N ASN A 46 6.47 7.46 2.42
CA ASN A 46 7.69 7.93 3.03
C ASN A 46 7.73 7.35 4.43
N ASP A 47 8.83 6.67 4.72
CA ASP A 47 9.11 5.87 5.91
C ASP A 47 8.70 6.57 7.23
N THR A 48 8.74 7.91 7.28
CA THR A 48 8.49 8.69 8.51
C THR A 48 7.21 9.53 8.50
N ARG A 49 6.47 9.62 7.38
CA ARG A 49 5.36 10.57 7.22
C ARG A 49 4.01 9.87 7.07
N TRP A 50 3.20 9.89 8.12
CA TRP A 50 1.86 9.29 8.14
C TRP A 50 0.96 9.75 6.97
N ASN A 51 1.09 10.98 6.47
CA ASN A 51 0.31 11.48 5.32
C ASN A 51 0.56 10.66 4.04
N SER A 52 1.79 10.21 3.83
CA SER A 52 2.15 9.42 2.66
C SER A 52 1.66 7.97 2.79
N TRP A 53 1.72 7.42 4.01
CA TRP A 53 1.11 6.14 4.36
C TRP A 53 -0.40 6.16 4.17
N PHE A 54 -1.08 7.19 4.67
CA PHE A 54 -2.53 7.35 4.50
C PHE A 54 -2.90 7.30 3.02
N ARG A 55 -2.23 8.06 2.15
CA ARG A 55 -2.49 8.03 0.70
C ARG A 55 -2.25 6.65 0.07
N LEU A 56 -1.21 5.94 0.50
CA LEU A 56 -0.96 4.58 0.01
C LEU A 56 -2.10 3.63 0.40
N ILE A 57 -2.50 3.65 1.68
CA ILE A 57 -3.58 2.82 2.21
C ILE A 57 -4.92 3.17 1.54
N ASP A 58 -5.20 4.46 1.38
CA ASP A 58 -6.41 4.98 0.75
C ASP A 58 -6.58 4.41 -0.67
N VAL A 59 -5.53 4.49 -1.50
CA VAL A 59 -5.55 3.91 -2.86
C VAL A 59 -5.70 2.39 -2.84
N ALA A 60 -5.05 1.70 -1.89
CA ALA A 60 -5.17 0.26 -1.76
C ALA A 60 -6.60 -0.17 -1.39
N ILE A 61 -7.24 0.53 -0.45
CA ILE A 61 -8.62 0.26 -0.03
C ILE A 61 -9.62 0.61 -1.13
N GLU A 62 -9.49 1.77 -1.77
CA GLU A 62 -10.36 2.20 -2.89
C GLU A 62 -10.37 1.17 -4.04
N ASN A 63 -9.28 0.45 -4.24
CA ASN A 63 -9.08 -0.48 -5.34
C ASN A 63 -8.95 -1.94 -4.87
N ARG A 64 -9.43 -2.27 -3.68
CA ARG A 64 -9.18 -3.56 -2.99
C ARG A 64 -9.38 -4.78 -3.91
N ALA A 65 -10.49 -4.87 -4.62
CA ALA A 65 -10.79 -6.03 -5.48
C ALA A 65 -9.71 -6.26 -6.54
N LYS A 66 -9.44 -5.24 -7.36
CA LYS A 66 -8.40 -5.29 -8.39
C LYS A 66 -7.00 -5.49 -7.81
N PHE A 67 -6.76 -4.93 -6.63
CA PHE A 67 -5.49 -5.11 -5.93
C PHE A 67 -5.30 -6.56 -5.50
N MET A 68 -6.35 -7.20 -4.99
CA MET A 68 -6.32 -8.63 -4.64
C MET A 68 -6.09 -9.51 -5.87
N ASP A 69 -6.75 -9.20 -6.99
CA ASP A 69 -6.55 -9.91 -8.27
C ASP A 69 -5.07 -9.80 -8.71
N TRP A 70 -4.50 -8.59 -8.68
CA TRP A 70 -3.09 -8.38 -9.00
C TRP A 70 -2.13 -9.12 -8.04
N ILE A 71 -2.42 -9.14 -6.72
CA ILE A 71 -1.63 -9.93 -5.76
C ILE A 71 -1.68 -11.42 -6.12
N GLN A 72 -2.85 -11.93 -6.47
CA GLN A 72 -3.04 -13.34 -6.82
C GLN A 72 -2.25 -13.70 -8.09
N GLU A 73 -2.30 -12.87 -9.12
CA GLU A 73 -1.53 -13.07 -10.37
C GLU A 73 -0.02 -13.06 -10.13
N ASN A 74 0.44 -12.28 -9.16
CA ASN A 74 1.86 -12.12 -8.83
C ASN A 74 2.30 -12.90 -7.59
N HIS A 75 1.48 -13.84 -7.12
CA HIS A 75 1.67 -14.54 -5.85
C HIS A 75 3.05 -15.20 -5.71
N ALA A 76 3.59 -15.78 -6.79
CA ALA A 76 4.90 -16.43 -6.79
C ALA A 76 6.07 -15.47 -6.50
N LYS A 77 5.90 -14.16 -6.69
CA LYS A 77 6.91 -13.13 -6.42
C LYS A 77 6.66 -12.37 -5.13
N ILE A 78 5.38 -12.21 -4.76
CA ILE A 78 4.94 -11.49 -3.57
C ILE A 78 5.02 -12.40 -2.32
N GLU A 79 4.61 -13.66 -2.45
CA GLU A 79 4.65 -14.70 -1.42
C GLU A 79 4.21 -14.20 -0.04
N LYS A 80 5.17 -13.90 0.84
CA LYS A 80 4.96 -13.50 2.24
C LYS A 80 4.33 -12.12 2.42
N ASP A 81 4.36 -11.28 1.39
CA ASP A 81 3.78 -9.94 1.42
C ASP A 81 2.34 -9.91 0.87
N ALA A 82 1.75 -11.06 0.55
CA ALA A 82 0.37 -11.15 0.11
C ALA A 82 -0.58 -10.77 1.26
N LEU A 83 -1.53 -9.88 0.99
CA LEU A 83 -2.50 -9.40 1.97
C LEU A 83 -3.68 -10.36 2.06
N ASP A 84 -3.89 -10.93 3.24
CA ASP A 84 -5.04 -11.77 3.55
C ASP A 84 -6.25 -10.96 4.06
N HIS A 85 -7.33 -11.66 4.42
CA HIS A 85 -8.55 -10.99 4.89
C HIS A 85 -8.33 -10.17 6.17
N ASN A 86 -7.51 -10.64 7.11
CA ASN A 86 -7.24 -9.93 8.36
C ASN A 86 -6.36 -8.71 8.11
N ASP A 87 -5.36 -8.84 7.22
CA ASP A 87 -4.53 -7.72 6.78
C ASP A 87 -5.40 -6.57 6.24
N TRP A 88 -6.39 -6.87 5.38
CA TRP A 88 -7.30 -5.85 4.87
C TRP A 88 -8.18 -5.19 5.94
N ASN A 89 -8.56 -5.93 6.98
CA ASN A 89 -9.32 -5.38 8.09
C ASN A 89 -8.43 -4.43 8.92
N GLU A 90 -7.20 -4.84 9.24
CA GLU A 90 -6.23 -4.00 9.96
C GLU A 90 -5.87 -2.73 9.18
N LEU A 91 -5.69 -2.82 7.86
CA LEU A 91 -5.52 -1.64 7.00
C LEU A 91 -6.72 -0.69 7.05
N GLY A 92 -7.94 -1.23 7.13
CA GLY A 92 -9.16 -0.45 7.32
C GLY A 92 -9.17 0.31 8.64
N ASP A 93 -8.78 -0.35 9.73
CA ASP A 93 -8.69 0.28 11.06
C ASP A 93 -7.64 1.39 11.09
N ILE A 94 -6.46 1.15 10.50
CA ILE A 94 -5.39 2.16 10.39
C ILE A 94 -5.84 3.34 9.51
N HIS A 95 -6.52 3.06 8.38
CA HIS A 95 -7.06 4.11 7.51
C HIS A 95 -8.05 5.01 8.25
N ALA A 96 -9.01 4.40 8.96
CA ALA A 96 -10.00 5.14 9.75
C ALA A 96 -9.34 6.00 10.84
N PHE A 97 -8.32 5.47 11.53
CA PHE A 97 -7.55 6.22 12.52
C PHE A 97 -6.82 7.43 11.89
N LEU A 98 -6.15 7.23 10.75
CA LEU A 98 -5.36 8.27 10.07
C LEU A 98 -6.24 9.31 9.36
N GLN A 99 -7.45 8.94 8.93
CA GLN A 99 -8.36 9.81 8.18
C GLN A 99 -8.67 11.10 8.95
N VAL A 100 -8.83 11.03 10.28
CA VAL A 100 -9.12 12.20 11.13
C VAL A 100 -7.98 13.23 11.04
N PHE A 101 -6.74 12.77 11.15
CA PHE A 101 -5.57 13.64 11.05
C PHE A 101 -5.42 14.21 9.63
N HIS A 102 -5.73 13.42 8.60
CA HIS A 102 -5.70 13.87 7.22
C HIS A 102 -6.66 15.04 6.98
N GLN A 103 -7.91 14.89 7.43
CA GLN A 103 -8.93 15.92 7.26
C GLN A 103 -8.57 17.23 7.98
N ILE A 104 -8.01 17.16 9.19
CA ILE A 104 -7.54 18.35 9.93
C ILE A 104 -6.38 19.02 9.19
N SER A 105 -5.40 18.25 8.72
CA SER A 105 -4.24 18.77 7.99
C SER A 105 -4.63 19.48 6.69
N VAL A 106 -5.59 18.94 5.94
CA VAL A 106 -6.10 19.57 4.71
C VAL A 106 -6.86 20.87 5.00
N ARG A 107 -7.56 20.95 6.14
CA ARG A 107 -8.27 22.18 6.54
C ARG A 107 -7.30 23.30 6.89
N GLN A 108 -6.25 23.02 7.66
CA GLN A 108 -5.25 24.02 8.06
C GLN A 108 -4.41 24.55 6.89
N GLY A 109 -4.15 23.75 5.85
CA GLY A 109 -3.42 24.20 4.67
C GLY A 109 -4.22 25.07 3.68
N ARG A 110 -5.49 25.36 3.99
CA ARG A 110 -6.39 26.22 3.19
C ARG A 110 -6.64 27.59 3.84
N GLU A 111 -6.10 27.82 5.04
CA GLU A 111 -6.06 29.11 5.73
C GLU A 111 -4.70 29.78 5.49
#